data_AF-A0A4P6L783-F1
#
_entry.id   AF-A0A4P6L783-F1
#
_cell.length_a   1.000
_cell.length_b   1.000
_cell.length_c   1.000
_cell.angle_alpha   90.00
_cell.angle_beta   90.00
_cell.angle_gamma   90.00
#
_symmetry.space_group_name_H-M   'P 1'
#
loop_
_entity.id
_entity.type
_entity.pdbx_description
1 polymer ?
#
loop_
_entity_poly.entity_id
_entity_poly.type
_entity_poly.pdbx_seq_one_letter_code
_entity_poly.pdbx_strand_id
1 'polypeptide(L)'
;MNINHLSLSWSTSRGRETYGYNICRLDDRNTGRRFRCMGGGYDMIGTVFGMWLEETYQDRLQALRGTEGTFYGLRFLNDGKASLDGGTGINSMTTIAEAIGLEVEREYAKKGRNRGNTLGWYVTEKEGA
;
A
#
# COMPACT_ATOMS: atom_id res chain seq x y z
N MET A 1 16.27 -10.33 10.96
CA MET A 1 15.10 -10.02 10.11
C MET A 1 14.24 -8.99 10.84
N ASN A 2 14.09 -7.78 10.29
CA ASN A 2 13.24 -6.75 10.90
C ASN A 2 11.84 -6.85 10.29
N ILE A 3 10.83 -7.14 11.10
CA ILE A 3 9.43 -7.22 10.64
C ILE A 3 8.83 -5.82 10.78
N ASN A 4 8.40 -5.22 9.68
CA ASN A 4 7.60 -3.99 9.71
C ASN A 4 6.12 -4.34 9.84
N HIS A 5 5.42 -3.69 10.76
CA HIS A 5 3.97 -3.79 10.88
C HIS A 5 3.32 -2.54 10.30
N LEU A 6 2.49 -2.72 9.27
CA LEU A 6 1.67 -1.68 8.69
C LEU A 6 0.25 -1.84 9.22
N SER A 7 -0.29 -0.81 9.88
CA SER A 7 -1.61 -0.86 10.51
C SER A 7 -2.64 -0.08 9.68
N LEU A 8 -3.68 -0.77 9.24
CA LEU A 8 -4.77 -0.21 8.46
C LEU A 8 -5.90 0.27 9.37
N SER A 9 -6.39 1.48 9.14
CA SER A 9 -7.56 2.00 9.84
C SER A 9 -8.51 2.76 8.91
N TRP A 10 -9.79 2.75 9.28
CA TRP A 10 -10.87 3.44 8.58
C TRP A 10 -11.52 4.45 9.50
N SER A 11 -11.90 5.60 8.95
CA SER A 11 -12.65 6.62 9.67
C SER A 11 -13.55 7.37 8.71
N THR A 12 -14.47 8.16 9.27
CA THR A 12 -15.34 9.03 8.49
C THR A 12 -15.18 10.48 8.93
N SER A 13 -15.23 11.40 7.97
CA SER A 13 -15.24 12.84 8.24
C SER A 13 -16.66 13.33 8.55
N ARG A 14 -16.80 14.60 8.94
CA ARG A 14 -18.11 15.22 9.17
C ARG A 14 -18.87 15.54 7.86
N GLY A 15 -18.18 15.53 6.73
CA GLY A 15 -18.74 15.86 5.41
C GLY A 15 -19.36 14.64 4.74
N ARG A 16 -20.45 14.11 5.30
CA ARG A 16 -21.09 12.84 4.86
C ARG A 16 -21.39 12.76 3.37
N GLU A 17 -21.84 13.86 2.79
CA GLU A 17 -22.23 13.95 1.38
C GLU A 17 -21.08 14.42 0.48
N THR A 18 -19.83 14.27 0.92
CA THR A 18 -18.65 14.67 0.16
C THR A 18 -17.79 13.46 -0.18
N TYR A 19 -17.05 13.56 -1.28
CA TYR A 19 -16.03 12.57 -1.63
C TYR A 19 -15.02 12.35 -0.49
N GLY A 20 -14.76 13.36 0.33
CA GLY A 20 -13.88 13.29 1.51
C GLY A 20 -14.48 12.60 2.73
N TYR A 21 -15.64 11.93 2.62
CA TYR A 21 -16.29 11.31 3.77
C TYR A 21 -15.51 10.12 4.31
N ASN A 22 -15.28 9.10 3.50
CA ASN A 22 -14.57 7.89 3.92
C ASN A 22 -13.07 8.14 3.89
N ILE A 23 -12.35 7.73 4.93
CA ILE A 23 -10.91 7.92 5.08
C ILE A 23 -10.28 6.55 5.31
N CYS A 24 -9.35 6.18 4.44
CA CYS A 24 -8.48 5.02 4.64
C CYS A 24 -7.10 5.52 5.08
N ARG A 25 -6.50 4.88 6.08
CA ARG A 25 -5.18 5.22 6.59
C ARG A 25 -4.33 3.98 6.77
N LEU A 26 -3.05 4.11 6.42
CA LEU A 26 -2.00 3.15 6.73
C LEU A 26 -0.95 3.82 7.63
N ASP A 27 -0.72 3.25 8.80
CA ASP A 27 0.31 3.68 9.75
C ASP A 27 1.49 2.71 9.68
N ASP A 28 2.68 3.19 9.35
CA ASP A 28 3.93 2.42 9.41
C ASP A 28 4.46 2.45 10.86
N ARG A 29 4.49 1.29 11.52
CA ARG A 29 4.87 1.19 12.94
C ARG A 29 6.37 1.34 13.18
N ASN A 30 7.20 1.07 12.18
CA ASN A 30 8.66 1.20 12.30
C ASN A 30 9.11 2.65 12.22
N THR A 31 8.48 3.44 11.35
CA THR A 31 8.87 4.84 11.08
C THR A 31 7.95 5.87 11.73
N GLY A 32 6.75 5.46 12.15
CA GLY A 32 5.70 6.35 12.67
C GLY A 32 4.98 7.17 11.59
N ARG A 33 5.29 6.90 10.31
CA ARG A 33 4.71 7.61 9.16
C ARG A 33 3.27 7.19 8.91
N ARG A 34 2.49 8.10 8.31
CA ARG A 34 1.06 7.90 8.07
C ARG A 34 0.70 8.28 6.65
N PHE A 35 0.02 7.37 5.97
CA PHE A 35 -0.48 7.53 4.61
C PHE A 35 -1.99 7.53 4.66
N ARG A 36 -2.65 8.40 3.89
CA ARG A 36 -4.12 8.47 3.89
C ARG A 36 -4.66 8.80 2.50
N CYS A 37 -5.82 8.24 2.19
CA CYS A 37 -6.63 8.63 1.05
C CYS A 37 -8.10 8.76 1.47
N MET A 38 -8.92 9.37 0.61
CA MET A 38 -10.33 9.61 0.86
C MET A 38 -11.16 9.29 -0.39
N GLY A 39 -12.43 8.90 -0.24
CA GLY A 39 -13.28 8.57 -1.39
C GLY A 39 -14.09 7.28 -1.20
N GLY A 40 -14.10 6.42 -2.22
CA GLY A 40 -14.85 5.16 -2.18
C GLY A 40 -15.15 4.52 -3.53
N GLY A 41 -14.70 5.12 -4.65
CA GLY A 41 -14.89 4.59 -6.01
C GLY A 41 -13.66 3.87 -6.59
N TYR A 42 -12.68 3.52 -5.76
CA TYR A 42 -11.41 2.90 -6.15
C TYR A 42 -10.85 2.07 -4.98
N ASP A 43 -9.81 1.27 -5.21
CA ASP A 43 -9.16 0.55 -4.11
C ASP A 43 -8.33 1.50 -3.23
N MET A 44 -8.99 1.99 -2.19
CA MET A 44 -8.38 2.87 -1.20
C MET A 44 -7.28 2.18 -0.38
N ILE A 45 -7.38 0.86 -0.18
CA ILE A 45 -6.36 0.07 0.53
C ILE A 45 -5.10 0.00 -0.32
N GLY A 46 -5.25 -0.41 -1.58
CA GLY A 46 -4.15 -0.43 -2.55
C GLY A 46 -3.50 0.95 -2.67
N THR A 47 -4.30 2.02 -2.65
CA THR A 47 -3.78 3.40 -2.71
C THR A 47 -2.88 3.75 -1.54
N VAL A 48 -3.30 3.54 -0.28
CA VAL A 48 -2.44 3.87 0.87
C VAL A 48 -1.21 2.95 0.96
N PHE A 49 -1.32 1.71 0.48
CA PHE A 49 -0.19 0.78 0.38
C PHE A 49 0.82 1.22 -0.70
N GLY A 50 0.34 1.63 -1.88
CA GLY A 50 1.15 2.18 -2.96
C GLY A 50 1.89 3.46 -2.55
N MET A 51 1.21 4.37 -1.85
CA MET A 51 1.85 5.56 -1.29
C MET A 51 3.01 5.21 -0.34
N TRP A 52 2.83 4.19 0.50
CA TRP A 52 3.89 3.72 1.39
C TRP A 52 5.07 3.11 0.63
N LEU A 53 4.81 2.33 -0.44
CA LEU A 53 5.85 1.78 -1.30
C LEU A 53 6.66 2.85 -2.03
N GLU A 54 5.99 3.80 -2.70
CA GLU A 54 6.61 4.93 -3.42
C GLU A 54 7.55 5.72 -2.50
N GLU A 55 7.10 5.94 -1.27
CA GLU A 55 7.81 6.71 -0.26
C GLU A 55 9.02 5.97 0.32
N THR A 56 8.87 4.67 0.58
CA THR A 56 9.84 3.89 1.37
C THR A 56 10.87 3.19 0.51
N TYR A 57 10.51 2.80 -0.72
CA TYR A 57 11.32 1.92 -1.57
C TYR A 57 11.52 2.47 -2.98
N GLN A 58 11.58 3.79 -3.13
CA GLN A 58 11.65 4.43 -4.44
C GLN A 58 12.82 3.92 -5.30
N ASP A 59 14.00 3.75 -4.71
CA ASP A 59 15.18 3.25 -5.43
C ASP A 59 14.95 1.84 -5.98
N ARG A 60 14.28 0.97 -5.21
CA ARG A 60 13.97 -0.41 -5.64
C ARG A 60 12.87 -0.43 -6.70
N LEU A 61 11.88 0.46 -6.60
CA LEU A 61 10.86 0.62 -7.62
C LEU A 61 11.46 1.14 -8.94
N GLN A 62 12.44 2.04 -8.86
CA GLN A 62 13.17 2.51 -10.04
C GLN A 62 14.01 1.41 -10.71
N ALA A 63 14.49 0.43 -9.94
CA ALA A 63 15.17 -0.73 -10.49
C ALA A 63 14.27 -1.62 -11.37
N LEU A 64 12.94 -1.47 -11.30
CA LEU A 64 11.99 -2.15 -12.18
C LEU A 64 11.85 -1.47 -13.56
N ARG A 65 12.63 -0.43 -13.88
CA ARG A 65 12.63 0.16 -15.23
C ARG A 65 12.95 -0.90 -16.30
N GLY A 66 12.30 -0.79 -17.46
CA GLY A 66 12.39 -1.80 -18.51
C GLY A 66 11.39 -2.95 -18.37
N THR A 67 10.59 -2.98 -17.31
CA THR A 67 9.48 -3.95 -17.11
C THR A 67 8.11 -3.34 -17.39
N GLU A 68 8.04 -2.22 -18.13
CA GLU A 68 6.81 -1.49 -18.40
C GLU A 68 5.72 -2.41 -18.98
N GLY A 69 4.50 -2.30 -18.43
CA GLY A 69 3.37 -3.15 -18.81
C GLY A 69 3.33 -4.51 -18.09
N THR A 70 4.39 -4.91 -17.37
CA THR A 70 4.38 -6.13 -16.54
C THR A 70 3.58 -5.94 -15.26
N PHE A 71 3.80 -4.81 -14.58
CA PHE A 71 3.20 -4.52 -13.29
C PHE A 71 2.06 -3.52 -13.45
N TYR A 72 0.82 -3.99 -13.28
CA TYR A 72 -0.35 -3.13 -13.37
C TYR A 72 -0.33 -2.09 -12.24
N GLY A 73 -0.54 -0.82 -12.58
CA GLY A 73 -0.46 0.29 -11.64
C GLY A 73 0.94 0.91 -11.48
N LEU A 74 2.01 0.29 -12.00
CA LEU A 74 3.34 0.92 -12.03
C LEU A 74 3.52 1.77 -13.31
N ARG A 75 4.00 3.01 -13.15
CA ARG A 75 4.45 3.86 -14.26
C ARG A 75 5.72 4.60 -13.88
N PHE A 76 6.49 5.00 -14.89
CA PHE A 76 7.66 5.84 -14.71
C PHE A 76 7.38 7.25 -15.20
N LEU A 77 7.64 8.23 -14.34
CA LEU A 77 7.52 9.65 -14.65
C LEU A 77 8.74 10.14 -15.44
N ASN A 78 8.59 11.30 -16.10
CA ASN A 78 9.65 11.93 -16.90
C ASN A 78 10.90 12.27 -16.08
N ASP A 79 10.77 12.46 -14.77
CA ASP A 79 11.86 12.81 -13.84
C ASP A 79 12.62 11.58 -13.31
N GLY A 80 12.33 10.38 -13.81
CA GLY A 80 12.97 9.17 -13.34
C GLY A 80 12.14 8.39 -12.32
N LYS A 81 11.20 9.02 -11.62
CA LYS A 81 10.50 8.41 -10.47
C LYS A 81 9.51 7.33 -10.87
N ALA A 82 9.46 6.26 -10.08
CA ALA A 82 8.35 5.33 -10.12
C ALA A 82 7.12 6.00 -9.48
N SER A 83 5.94 5.74 -10.04
CA SER A 83 4.65 6.08 -9.46
C SER A 83 3.71 4.88 -9.54
N LEU A 84 2.97 4.65 -8.46
CA LEU A 84 2.06 3.56 -8.22
C LEU A 84 0.62 4.10 -8.16
N ASP A 85 -0.20 3.65 -9.09
CA ASP A 85 -1.65 3.76 -8.99
C ASP A 85 -2.20 2.58 -8.17
N GLY A 86 -2.28 2.79 -6.86
CA GLY A 86 -2.86 1.80 -5.95
C GLY A 86 -4.39 1.65 -6.08
N GLY A 87 -5.07 2.53 -6.82
CA GLY A 87 -6.50 2.38 -7.12
C GLY A 87 -6.80 1.15 -7.98
N THR A 88 -5.78 0.58 -8.62
CA THR A 88 -5.85 -0.64 -9.43
C THR A 88 -6.07 -1.92 -8.61
N GLY A 89 -5.75 -1.91 -7.31
CA GLY A 89 -5.99 -3.03 -6.42
C GLY A 89 -4.81 -3.33 -5.49
N ILE A 90 -5.10 -3.76 -4.27
CA ILE A 90 -4.09 -4.20 -3.29
C ILE A 90 -3.23 -5.35 -3.82
N ASN A 91 -3.82 -6.28 -4.60
CA ASN A 91 -3.07 -7.40 -5.15
C ASN A 91 -1.96 -6.93 -6.11
N SER A 92 -2.24 -5.91 -6.94
CA SER A 92 -1.23 -5.30 -7.81
C SER A 92 -0.10 -4.69 -7.00
N MET A 93 -0.43 -4.00 -5.91
CA MET A 93 0.58 -3.39 -5.03
C MET A 93 1.42 -4.43 -4.29
N THR A 94 0.82 -5.54 -3.83
CA THR A 94 1.57 -6.63 -3.19
C THR A 94 2.47 -7.36 -4.19
N THR A 95 2.03 -7.55 -5.44
CA THR A 95 2.89 -8.11 -6.50
C THR A 95 4.10 -7.22 -6.78
N ILE A 96 3.92 -5.90 -6.81
CA ILE A 96 5.03 -4.96 -6.97
C ILE A 96 5.96 -5.01 -5.76
N ALA A 97 5.42 -5.04 -4.54
CA ALA A 97 6.21 -5.20 -3.32
C ALA A 97 7.07 -6.47 -3.36
N GLU A 98 6.49 -7.59 -3.80
CA GLU A 98 7.19 -8.87 -3.95
C GLU A 98 8.31 -8.82 -4.98
N ALA A 99 8.10 -8.10 -6.08
CA ALA A 99 9.07 -7.91 -7.15
C ALA A 99 10.28 -7.06 -6.71
N ILE A 100 10.09 -6.12 -5.78
CA ILE A 100 11.18 -5.32 -5.19
C ILE A 100 11.82 -5.98 -3.96
N GLY A 101 11.60 -7.28 -3.76
CA GLY A 101 12.26 -8.07 -2.72
C GLY A 101 11.58 -8.02 -1.35
N LEU A 102 10.30 -7.64 -1.27
CA LEU A 102 9.54 -7.72 -0.04
C LEU A 102 8.76 -9.04 0.05
N GLU A 103 8.49 -9.47 1.27
CA GLU A 103 7.48 -10.48 1.59
C GLU A 103 6.37 -9.77 2.37
N VAL A 104 5.13 -10.02 1.99
CA VAL A 104 3.97 -9.28 2.49
C VAL A 104 2.92 -10.27 3.00
N GLU A 105 2.75 -10.34 4.31
CA GLU A 105 1.72 -11.16 4.94
C GLU A 105 0.55 -10.28 5.40
N ARG A 106 -0.67 -10.62 4.96
CA ARG A 106 -1.88 -9.91 5.35
C ARG A 106 -2.30 -10.23 6.78
N GLU A 107 -2.43 -9.21 7.60
CA GLU A 107 -3.10 -9.31 8.90
C GLU A 107 -4.62 -9.11 8.74
N TYR A 108 -5.41 -9.98 9.37
CA TYR A 108 -6.87 -9.90 9.33
C TYR A 108 -7.50 -10.29 10.66
N ALA A 109 -8.71 -9.77 10.90
CA ALA A 109 -9.48 -10.09 12.09
C ALA A 109 -9.94 -11.56 12.05
N LYS A 110 -9.41 -12.38 12.97
CA LYS A 110 -9.70 -13.83 13.01
C LYS A 110 -11.06 -14.17 13.63
N LYS A 111 -11.63 -13.29 14.45
CA LYS A 111 -12.87 -13.50 15.22
C LYS A 111 -13.68 -12.20 15.35
N GLY A 112 -14.92 -12.31 15.82
CA GLY A 112 -15.81 -11.17 16.11
C GLY A 112 -16.58 -10.64 14.90
N ARG A 113 -17.29 -9.52 15.08
CA ARG A 113 -18.18 -8.92 14.07
C ARG A 113 -17.47 -8.53 12.77
N ASN A 114 -16.18 -8.21 12.86
CA ASN A 114 -15.36 -7.77 11.74
C ASN A 114 -14.48 -8.90 11.17
N ARG A 115 -14.80 -10.17 11.45
CA ARG A 115 -14.00 -11.32 11.00
C ARG A 115 -13.77 -11.27 9.49
N GLY A 116 -12.51 -11.44 9.08
CA GLY A 116 -12.09 -11.42 7.68
C GLY A 116 -11.68 -10.03 7.17
N ASN A 117 -11.97 -8.95 7.91
CA ASN A 117 -11.50 -7.62 7.55
C ASN A 117 -9.98 -7.53 7.68
N THR A 118 -9.35 -6.86 6.73
CA THR A 118 -7.92 -6.53 6.79
C THR A 118 -7.65 -5.56 7.93
N LEU A 119 -6.64 -5.85 8.73
CA LEU A 119 -6.15 -4.98 9.80
C LEU A 119 -4.81 -4.32 9.45
N GLY A 120 -4.08 -4.87 8.48
CA GLY A 120 -2.73 -4.43 8.18
C GLY A 120 -1.93 -5.48 7.43
N TRP A 121 -0.61 -5.29 7.42
CA TRP A 121 0.36 -6.24 6.86
C TRP A 121 1.59 -6.34 7.75
N TYR A 122 2.18 -7.53 7.79
CA TYR A 122 3.55 -7.73 8.20
C TYR A 122 4.42 -7.76 6.94
N VAL A 123 5.43 -6.91 6.89
CA VAL A 123 6.34 -6.80 5.74
C VAL A 123 7.75 -7.10 6.20
N THR A 124 8.41 -8.02 5.50
CA THR A 124 9.80 -8.39 5.69
C THR A 124 10.58 -8.21 4.39
N GLU A 125 11.88 -8.02 4.50
CA GLU A 125 12.76 -8.07 3.33
C GLU A 125 13.19 -9.52 3.08
N LYS A 126 13.16 -9.95 1.82
CA LYS A 126 13.70 -11.25 1.40
C LYS A 126 15.22 -11.22 1.54
N GLU A 127 15.80 -12.24 2.17
CA GLU A 127 17.26 -12.37 2.25
C GLU A 127 17.83 -12.58 0.83
N GLY A 128 18.70 -11.67 0.39
CA GLY A 128 19.46 -11.80 -0.87
C GLY A 128 18.92 -11.04 -2.09
N ALA A 129 18.10 -9.99 -1.90
CA ALA A 129 17.70 -9.08 -2.98
C ALA A 129 18.80 -8.07 -3.36
#